data_AF-A0A7K3ASS4-F1
#
_entry.id   AF-A0A7K3ASS4-F1
#
_cell.length_a   1.000
_cell.length_b   1.000
_cell.length_c   1.000
_cell.angle_alpha   90.00
_cell.angle_beta   90.00
_cell.angle_gamma   90.00
#
_symmetry.space_group_name_H-M   'P 1'
#
loop_
_entity.id
_entity.type
_entity.pdbx_description
1 polymer ?
#
loop_
_entity_poly.entity_id
_entity_poly.type
_entity_poly.pdbx_seq_one_letter_code
_entity_poly.pdbx_strand_id
1 'polypeptide(L)' 'MPTFTDDGELDFFAYCSLSCKEWCEAAVTVAQADYSPVIERRAHRLDVLSTLLDLREQPGELEELTGGPQ' A
#
# COMPACT_ATOMS: atom_id res chain seq x y z
N MET A 1 -6.45 6.10 -6.12
CA MET A 1 -5.85 5.42 -4.94
C MET A 1 -6.33 3.97 -4.90
N PRO A 2 -5.43 2.97 -4.87
CA PRO A 2 -5.77 1.55 -5.04
C PRO A 2 -6.61 1.05 -3.89
N THR A 3 -7.76 0.43 -4.16
CA THR A 3 -8.70 -0.11 -3.16
C THR A 3 -8.47 -1.57 -2.84
N PHE A 4 -8.84 -1.96 -1.62
CA PHE A 4 -9.00 -3.36 -1.25
C PHE A 4 -10.48 -3.74 -1.41
N THR A 5 -10.75 -4.94 -1.91
CA THR A 5 -12.08 -5.57 -1.87
C THR A 5 -12.44 -5.92 -0.43
N ASP A 6 -13.71 -6.28 -0.20
CA ASP A 6 -14.16 -6.74 1.11
C ASP A 6 -13.46 -8.04 1.56
N ASP A 7 -12.94 -8.81 0.60
CA ASP A 7 -12.13 -10.03 0.82
C ASP A 7 -10.63 -9.73 1.00
N GLY A 8 -10.23 -8.46 1.02
CA GLY A 8 -8.84 -8.03 1.22
C GLY A 8 -7.97 -8.11 -0.04
N GLU A 9 -8.56 -8.28 -1.23
CA GLU A 9 -7.82 -8.29 -2.49
C GLU A 9 -7.51 -6.88 -2.97
N LEU A 10 -6.27 -6.64 -3.38
CA LEU A 10 -5.84 -5.34 -3.91
C LEU A 10 -6.29 -5.18 -5.37
N ASP A 11 -6.86 -4.02 -5.71
CA ASP A 11 -7.01 -3.59 -7.11
C ASP A 11 -5.61 -3.37 -7.72
N PHE A 12 -5.12 -4.43 -8.37
CA PHE A 12 -3.76 -4.49 -8.90
C PHE A 12 -3.52 -3.50 -10.04
N PHE A 13 -4.55 -3.18 -10.84
CA PHE A 13 -4.43 -2.21 -11.92
C PHE A 13 -4.30 -0.79 -11.37
N ALA A 14 -5.15 -0.44 -10.40
CA ALA A 14 -5.05 0.84 -9.70
C ALA A 14 -3.74 0.97 -8.92
N TYR A 15 -3.20 -0.14 -8.38
CA TYR A 15 -1.89 -0.18 -7.75
C TYR A 15 -0.76 0.10 -8.74
N CYS A 16 -0.70 -0.64 -9.85
CA CYS A 16 0.37 -0.49 -10.85
C CYS A 16 0.37 0.87 -11.54
N SER A 17 -0.77 1.55 -11.57
CA SER A 17 -0.94 2.90 -12.15
C SER A 17 -0.78 4.03 -11.13
N LEU A 18 -0.58 3.72 -9.85
CA LEU A 18 -0.41 4.74 -8.81
C LEU A 18 0.91 5.48 -9.01
N SER A 19 0.84 6.78 -9.24
CA SER A 19 2.03 7.64 -9.28
C SER A 19 2.54 7.96 -7.87
N CYS A 20 3.85 8.23 -7.75
CA CYS A 20 4.45 8.71 -6.49
C CYS A 20 3.75 9.96 -5.96
N LYS A 21 3.27 10.84 -6.84
CA LYS A 21 2.52 12.04 -6.47
C LYS A 21 1.20 11.70 -5.78
N GLU A 22 0.41 10.82 -6.38
CA GLU A 22 -0.88 10.40 -5.81
C GLU A 22 -0.70 9.68 -4.46
N TRP A 23 0.37 8.91 -4.31
CA TRP A 23 0.72 8.30 -3.01
C TRP A 23 1.07 9.38 -1.98
N CYS A 24 1.93 10.34 -2.32
CA CYS A 24 2.33 11.43 -1.42
C CYS A 24 1.14 12.28 -0.98
N GLU A 25 0.23 12.63 -1.89
CA GLU A 25 -0.98 13.40 -1.57
C GLU A 25 -1.89 12.64 -0.59
N ALA A 26 -2.04 11.33 -0.77
CA ALA A 26 -2.81 10.48 0.14
C ALA A 26 -2.14 10.37 1.51
N ALA A 27 -0.82 10.19 1.57
CA ALA A 27 -0.06 10.12 2.82
C ALA A 27 -0.14 11.42 3.62
N VAL A 28 0.02 12.57 2.97
CA VAL A 28 -0.12 13.88 3.61
C VAL A 28 -1.53 14.08 4.14
N THR A 29 -2.55 13.72 3.36
CA THR A 29 -3.96 13.83 3.79
C THR A 29 -4.24 13.01 5.05
N VAL A 30 -3.72 11.78 5.13
CA VAL A 30 -3.89 10.91 6.31
C VAL A 30 -3.12 11.46 7.52
N ALA A 31 -1.90 11.94 7.31
CA ALA A 31 -1.06 12.46 8.39
C ALA A 31 -1.57 13.77 9.00
N GLN A 32 -2.28 14.60 8.22
CA GLN A 32 -2.83 15.88 8.68
C GLN A 32 -4.26 15.78 9.23
N ALA A 33 -4.95 14.66 9.03
CA ALA A 33 -6.32 14.49 9.47
C ALA A 33 -6.41 14.19 10.97
N ASP A 34 -7.47 14.67 11.62
CA ASP A 34 -7.78 14.30 12.99
C ASP A 34 -7.98 12.78 13.12
N TYR A 35 -7.56 12.24 14.26
CA TYR A 35 -7.71 10.82 14.52
C TYR A 35 -9.18 10.39 14.45
N SER A 36 -9.42 9.33 13.68
CA SER A 36 -10.67 8.60 13.66
C SER A 36 -10.44 7.16 13.17
N PRO A 37 -11.35 6.21 13.43
CA PRO A 37 -11.24 4.85 12.93
C PRO A 37 -11.14 4.76 11.39
N VAL A 38 -11.67 5.77 10.68
CA VAL A 38 -11.55 5.85 9.21
C VAL A 38 -10.12 6.23 8.81
N ILE A 39 -9.49 7.16 9.52
CA ILE A 39 -8.11 7.58 9.26
C ILE A 39 -7.12 6.46 9.63
N GLU A 40 -7.35 5.75 10.72
CA GLU A 40 -6.53 4.58 11.11
C GLU A 40 -6.55 3.49 10.00
N ARG A 41 -7.72 3.15 9.46
CA ARG A 41 -7.83 2.21 8.33
C ARG A 41 -7.12 2.72 7.07
N ARG A 42 -7.17 4.03 6.81
CA ARG A 42 -6.46 4.63 5.68
C ARG A 42 -4.95 4.62 5.88
N ALA A 43 -4.47 4.86 7.09
CA ALA A 43 -3.06 4.78 7.45
C ALA A 43 -2.53 3.36 7.25
N HIS A 44 -3.23 2.35 7.78
CA HIS A 44 -2.87 0.95 7.59
C HIS A 44 -2.82 0.55 6.11
N ARG A 45 -3.79 1.03 5.32
CA ARG A 45 -3.80 0.82 3.87
C ARG A 45 -2.58 1.43 3.17
N LEU A 46 -2.18 2.65 3.54
CA LEU A 46 -0.99 3.27 2.97
C LEU A 46 0.28 2.51 3.35
N ASP A 47 0.37 2.00 4.58
CA ASP A 47 1.48 1.18 5.06
C ASP A 47 1.66 -0.10 4.21
N VAL A 48 0.56 -0.83 3.98
CA VAL A 48 0.57 -2.02 3.10
C VAL A 48 0.99 -1.65 1.67
N LEU A 49 0.45 -0.56 1.11
CA LEU A 49 0.82 -0.12 -0.24
C LEU A 49 2.30 0.28 -0.33
N SER A 50 2.86 0.87 0.73
CA SER A 50 4.28 1.27 0.78
C SER A 50 5.17 0.04 0.80
N THR A 51 4.82 -0.96 1.62
CA THR A 51 5.53 -2.24 1.66
C THR A 51 5.55 -2.90 0.27
N LEU A 52 4.43 -2.90 -0.46
CA LEU A 52 4.37 -3.46 -1.80
C LEU A 52 5.22 -2.68 -2.82
N LEU A 53 5.30 -1.35 -2.68
CA LEU A 53 6.14 -0.51 -3.53
C LEU A 53 7.62 -0.80 -3.26
N ASP A 54 8.02 -0.90 -1.99
CA ASP A 54 9.39 -1.22 -1.58
C ASP A 54 9.80 -2.61 -2.12
N LEU A 55 8.94 -3.62 -1.98
CA LEU A 55 9.20 -4.97 -2.50
C LEU A 55 9.25 -5.03 -4.03
N ARG A 56 8.56 -4.13 -4.74
CA ARG A 56 8.69 -4.00 -6.20
C ARG A 56 10.07 -3.47 -6.59
N GLU A 57 10.62 -2.54 -5.83
CA GLU A 57 11.98 -2.02 -6.07
C GLU A 57 13.07 -3.00 -5.61
N GLN A 58 12.75 -3.88 -4.66
CA GLN A 58 13.66 -4.88 -4.08
C GLN A 58 13.08 -6.30 -4.16
N PRO A 59 12.95 -6.88 -5.37
CA PRO A 59 12.25 -8.15 -5.56
C PRO A 59 12.90 -9.34 -4.81
N GLY A 60 14.19 -9.27 -4.47
CA GLY A 60 14.89 -10.32 -3.71
C GLY A 60 14.42 -10.46 -2.26
N GLU A 61 13.94 -9.38 -1.63
CA GLU A 61 13.43 -9.43 -0.25
C GLU A 61 12.07 -10.14 -0.17
N LEU A 62 11.29 -10.11 -1.27
CA LEU A 62 10.02 -10.83 -1.37
C LEU A 62 10.23 -12.36 -1.35
N GLU A 63 11.28 -12.85 -1.99
CA GLU A 63 11.62 -14.29 -2.04
C GLU A 63 12.03 -14.83 -0.67
N GLU A 64 12.71 -14.02 0.15
CA GLU A 64 13.08 -14.37 1.52
C GLU A 64 11.87 -14.39 2.47
N LEU A 65 10.93 -13.46 2.31
CA LEU A 65 9.72 -13.36 3.13
C LEU A 65 8.65 -14.41 2.77
N THR A 66 8.59 -14.83 1.51
CA THR A 66 7.60 -15.82 1.03
C THR A 66 8.13 -17.25 1.03
N GLY A 67 9.40 -17.47 1.38
CA GLY A 67 10.04 -18.78 1.37
C GLY A 67 10.08 -19.37 -0.03
N GLY A 68 10.78 -18.67 -0.94
CA GLY A 68 10.82 -18.90 -2.39
C GLY A 68 10.90 -20.37 -2.84
N PRO A 69 10.58 -20.64 -4.13
CA PRO A 69 10.46 -22.01 -4.64
C PRO A 69 11.77 -22.77 -4.42
N GLN A 70 11.68 -23.92 -3.75
CA GLN A 70 12.75 -24.93 -3.71
C GLN A 70 13.02 -25.50 -5.11
#